data_AF-A0AAE5AA57-F1
#
_entry.id   AF-A0AAE5AA57-F1
#
_cell.length_a   1.000
_cell.length_b   1.000
_cell.length_c   1.000
_cell.angle_alpha   90.00
_cell.angle_beta   90.00
_cell.angle_gamma   90.00
#
_symmetry.space_group_name_H-M   'P 1'
#
loop_
_entity.id
_entity.type
_entity.pdbx_description
1 polymer ?
#
loop_
_entity_poly.entity_id
_entity_poly.type
_entity_poly.pdbx_seq_one_letter_code
_entity_poly.pdbx_strand_id
1 'polypeptide(L)'
;ELARLRDTREPVVISGEPGTGRTTAIRDLAGDKSLVYMDAAGIALDGTQRWLDRLVTLASSSVDVLGIEEVQLLPESMQPLLAKMLESEAGPRIVLTSTPLDSVPPSVAGLIGRCSGQVVLPPLRQRSREFADIAQAILDALEPGLCLTASTIEALVAREWPGNLAELSVVLRTA
;
A
#
# COMPACT_ATOMS: atom_id res chain seq x y z
N GLU A 1 9.71 3.50 -10.88
CA GLU A 1 8.28 3.32 -11.18
C GLU A 1 7.36 4.32 -10.47
N LEU A 2 7.36 4.40 -9.14
CA LEU A 2 6.49 5.34 -8.40
C LEU A 2 6.58 6.80 -8.89
N ALA A 3 7.80 7.31 -9.14
CA ALA A 3 7.99 8.67 -9.66
C ALA A 3 7.32 8.91 -11.03
N ARG A 4 7.35 7.91 -11.93
CA ARG A 4 6.70 7.98 -13.24
C ARG A 4 5.18 7.99 -13.11
N LEU A 5 4.65 7.18 -12.19
CA LEU A 5 3.21 7.06 -11.98
C LEU A 5 2.61 8.25 -11.20
N ARG A 6 3.40 9.05 -10.49
CA ARG A 6 2.94 10.21 -9.72
C ARG A 6 2.16 11.24 -10.56
N ASP A 7 2.59 11.45 -11.80
CA ASP A 7 2.04 12.47 -12.69
C ASP A 7 0.84 11.98 -13.51
N THR A 8 0.47 10.70 -13.39
CA THR A 8 -0.68 10.12 -14.07
C THR A 8 -1.96 10.26 -13.23
N ARG A 9 -3.12 10.32 -13.90
CA ARG A 9 -4.44 10.16 -13.26
C ARG A 9 -4.94 8.72 -13.29
N GLU A 10 -4.16 7.85 -13.92
CA GLU A 10 -4.48 6.44 -14.11
C GLU A 10 -4.58 5.69 -12.77
N PRO A 11 -5.49 4.70 -12.67
CA PRO A 11 -5.55 3.85 -11.50
C PRO A 11 -4.28 3.02 -11.34
N VAL A 12 -3.81 2.91 -10.10
CA VAL A 12 -2.60 2.15 -9.78
C VAL A 12 -2.91 1.08 -8.76
N VAL A 13 -2.34 -0.10 -8.92
CA VAL A 13 -2.27 -1.11 -7.86
C VAL A 13 -0.85 -1.20 -7.30
N ILE A 14 -0.75 -1.27 -5.98
CA ILE A 14 0.48 -1.52 -5.23
C ILE A 14 0.35 -2.88 -4.53
N SER A 15 1.10 -3.86 -4.99
CA SER A 15 1.09 -5.21 -4.45
C SER A 15 2.37 -5.50 -3.67
N GLY A 16 2.28 -6.32 -2.63
CA GLY A 16 3.44 -6.72 -1.84
C GLY A 16 3.01 -7.54 -0.63
N GLU A 17 3.96 -7.97 0.19
CA GLU A 17 3.66 -8.62 1.48
C GLU A 17 3.22 -7.59 2.54
N PRO A 18 2.51 -8.02 3.61
CA PRO A 18 2.20 -7.14 4.74
C PRO A 18 3.45 -6.45 5.29
N GLY A 19 3.35 -5.15 5.56
CA GLY A 19 4.46 -4.36 6.11
C GLY A 19 5.55 -3.95 5.11
N THR A 20 5.37 -4.17 3.80
CA THR A 20 6.34 -3.72 2.76
C THR A 20 6.33 -2.20 2.51
N GLY A 21 5.36 -1.47 3.07
CA GLY A 21 5.23 -0.02 2.89
C GLY A 21 4.21 0.40 1.82
N ARG A 22 3.22 -0.45 1.48
CA ARG A 22 2.18 -0.16 0.48
C ARG A 22 1.45 1.18 0.74
N THR A 23 1.07 1.44 2.00
CA THR A 23 0.44 2.71 2.41
C THR A 23 1.35 3.92 2.18
N THR A 24 2.65 3.78 2.48
CA THR A 24 3.64 4.84 2.21
C THR A 24 3.79 5.07 0.71
N ALA A 25 3.78 4.00 -0.09
CA ALA A 25 3.81 4.12 -1.55
C ALA A 25 2.55 4.82 -2.12
N ILE A 26 1.36 4.63 -1.53
CA ILE A 26 0.17 5.45 -1.88
C ILE A 26 0.44 6.93 -1.61
N ARG A 27 0.94 7.25 -0.41
CA ARG A 27 1.27 8.63 -0.04
C ARG A 27 2.28 9.24 -1.00
N ASP A 28 3.30 8.48 -1.38
CA ASP A 28 4.31 8.91 -2.35
C ASP A 28 3.72 9.12 -3.75
N LEU A 29 2.71 8.35 -4.16
CA LEU A 29 2.01 8.58 -5.44
C LEU A 29 1.10 9.80 -5.39
N ALA A 30 0.50 10.09 -4.24
CA ALA A 30 -0.34 11.27 -4.05
C ALA A 30 0.51 12.55 -4.01
N GLY A 31 1.68 12.52 -3.38
CA GLY A 31 2.51 13.71 -3.17
C GLY A 31 1.76 14.74 -2.32
N ASP A 32 1.67 15.97 -2.81
CA ASP A 32 0.98 17.08 -2.12
C ASP A 32 -0.55 17.11 -2.35
N LYS A 33 -1.07 16.16 -3.13
CA LYS A 33 -2.50 16.07 -3.46
C LYS A 33 -3.33 15.59 -2.26
N SER A 34 -4.59 15.99 -2.20
CA SER A 34 -5.51 15.52 -1.16
C SER A 34 -5.73 14.00 -1.27
N LEU A 35 -5.52 13.29 -0.16
CA LEU A 35 -5.55 11.83 -0.10
C LEU A 35 -6.47 11.36 1.01
N VAL A 36 -7.42 10.49 0.67
CA VAL A 36 -8.29 9.80 1.63
C VAL A 36 -8.10 8.29 1.50
N TYR A 37 -8.09 7.59 2.63
CA TYR A 37 -7.98 6.14 2.69
C TYR A 37 -9.30 5.47 3.05
N MET A 38 -9.51 4.31 2.46
CA MET A 38 -10.51 3.32 2.85
C MET A 38 -9.84 1.95 2.93
N ASP A 39 -9.97 1.27 4.07
CA ASP A 39 -9.47 -0.09 4.24
C ASP A 39 -10.63 -1.07 4.01
N ALA A 40 -10.44 -2.06 3.12
CA ALA A 40 -11.43 -3.11 2.89
C ALA A 40 -11.62 -4.01 4.14
N ALA A 41 -10.61 -4.15 5.00
CA ALA A 41 -10.75 -4.83 6.28
C ALA A 41 -11.79 -4.15 7.21
N GLY A 42 -12.01 -2.85 7.04
CA GLY A 42 -13.02 -2.08 7.77
C GLY A 42 -14.45 -2.55 7.52
N ILE A 43 -14.73 -3.27 6.42
CA ILE A 43 -16.06 -3.83 6.11
C ILE A 43 -16.53 -4.77 7.23
N ALA A 44 -15.61 -5.53 7.84
CA ALA A 44 -15.93 -6.44 8.94
C ALA A 44 -16.39 -5.71 10.22
N LEU A 45 -15.99 -4.44 10.40
CA LEU A 45 -16.33 -3.62 11.56
C LEU A 45 -17.54 -2.72 11.30
N ASP A 46 -17.53 -2.03 10.15
CA ASP A 46 -18.53 -1.00 9.83
C ASP A 46 -19.77 -1.56 9.12
N GLY A 47 -19.63 -2.74 8.52
CA GLY A 47 -20.63 -3.37 7.66
C GLY A 47 -20.59 -2.87 6.22
N THR A 48 -21.01 -3.73 5.30
CA THR A 48 -20.96 -3.51 3.85
C THR A 48 -21.64 -2.21 3.41
N GLN A 49 -22.86 -1.93 3.90
CA GLN A 49 -23.64 -0.79 3.43
C GLN A 49 -22.97 0.55 3.77
N ARG A 50 -22.51 0.72 5.02
CA ARG A 50 -21.86 1.98 5.44
C ARG A 50 -20.56 2.22 4.69
N TRP A 51 -19.80 1.15 4.47
CA TRP A 51 -18.57 1.23 3.67
C TRP A 51 -18.89 1.66 2.24
N LEU A 52 -19.93 1.08 1.60
CA LEU A 52 -20.36 1.45 0.25
C LEU A 52 -20.84 2.90 0.16
N ASP A 53 -21.67 3.35 1.10
CA ASP A 53 -22.17 4.73 1.11
C ASP A 53 -21.00 5.73 1.19
N ARG A 54 -19.97 5.41 1.98
CA ARG A 54 -18.74 6.19 2.06
C ARG A 54 -17.94 6.15 0.75
N LEU A 55 -17.81 4.98 0.12
CA LEU A 55 -17.12 4.84 -1.17
C LEU A 55 -17.78 5.73 -2.24
N VAL A 56 -19.11 5.66 -2.36
CA VAL A 56 -19.88 6.46 -3.33
C VAL A 56 -19.76 7.96 -3.05
N THR A 57 -19.79 8.35 -1.77
CA THR A 57 -19.59 9.75 -1.36
C THR A 57 -18.22 10.26 -1.78
N LEU A 58 -17.16 9.48 -1.56
CA LEU A 58 -15.79 9.85 -1.93
C LEU A 58 -15.58 9.85 -3.44
N ALA A 59 -16.21 8.93 -4.16
CA ALA A 59 -16.18 8.87 -5.63
C ALA A 59 -16.68 10.16 -6.28
N SER A 60 -17.61 10.86 -5.62
CA SER A 60 -18.20 12.11 -6.10
C SER A 60 -17.63 13.35 -5.41
N SER A 61 -16.62 13.19 -4.55
CA SER A 61 -16.01 14.27 -3.79
C SER A 61 -14.91 14.99 -4.59
N SER A 62 -14.43 16.12 -4.08
CA SER A 62 -13.30 16.87 -4.64
C SER A 62 -11.93 16.37 -4.19
N VAL A 63 -11.84 15.15 -3.64
CA VAL A 63 -10.56 14.54 -3.26
C VAL A 63 -9.77 14.19 -4.52
N ASP A 64 -8.46 14.38 -4.49
CA ASP A 64 -7.60 14.10 -5.64
C ASP A 64 -7.28 12.61 -5.77
N VAL A 65 -7.02 11.94 -4.64
CA VAL A 65 -6.62 10.53 -4.58
C VAL A 65 -7.42 9.76 -3.53
N LEU A 66 -7.99 8.63 -3.92
CA LEU A 66 -8.64 7.67 -3.05
C LEU A 66 -7.79 6.39 -2.97
N GLY A 67 -7.14 6.19 -1.82
CA GLY A 67 -6.44 4.97 -1.49
C GLY A 67 -7.42 3.91 -0.97
N ILE A 68 -7.48 2.74 -1.62
CA ILE A 68 -8.27 1.60 -1.14
C ILE A 68 -7.31 0.47 -0.78
N GLU A 69 -7.24 0.15 0.51
CA GLU A 69 -6.29 -0.82 1.04
C GLU A 69 -6.89 -2.23 1.12
N GLU A 70 -6.03 -3.23 0.95
CA GLU A 70 -6.31 -4.65 1.09
C GLU A 70 -7.47 -5.13 0.21
N VAL A 71 -7.46 -4.78 -1.09
CA VAL A 71 -8.58 -5.06 -2.01
C VAL A 71 -8.93 -6.54 -2.15
N GLN A 72 -8.03 -7.45 -1.79
CA GLN A 72 -8.32 -8.88 -1.71
C GLN A 72 -9.39 -9.25 -0.68
N LEU A 73 -9.67 -8.36 0.28
CA LEU A 73 -10.72 -8.52 1.29
C LEU A 73 -12.07 -7.99 0.83
N LEU A 74 -12.15 -7.38 -0.36
CA LEU A 74 -13.38 -6.81 -0.89
C LEU A 74 -14.37 -7.92 -1.27
N PRO A 75 -15.61 -7.92 -0.74
CA PRO A 75 -16.65 -8.86 -1.15
C PRO A 75 -16.90 -8.82 -2.66
N GLU A 76 -17.12 -9.98 -3.27
CA GLU A 76 -17.31 -10.10 -4.72
C GLU A 76 -18.47 -9.24 -5.25
N SER A 77 -19.53 -9.06 -4.45
CA SER A 77 -20.68 -8.21 -4.79
C SER A 77 -20.32 -6.73 -4.97
N MET A 78 -19.21 -6.27 -4.42
CA MET A 78 -18.77 -4.87 -4.48
C MET A 78 -17.75 -4.63 -5.59
N GLN A 79 -17.09 -5.67 -6.10
CA GLN A 79 -16.05 -5.57 -7.12
C GLN A 79 -16.56 -4.94 -8.45
N PRO A 80 -17.79 -5.21 -8.95
CA PRO A 80 -18.28 -4.57 -10.17
C PRO A 80 -18.43 -3.05 -10.04
N LEU A 81 -18.79 -2.54 -8.86
CA LEU A 81 -18.87 -1.10 -8.61
C LEU A 81 -17.48 -0.48 -8.66
N LEU A 82 -16.51 -1.07 -7.95
CA LEU A 82 -15.14 -0.57 -7.95
C LEU A 82 -14.52 -0.65 -9.35
N ALA A 83 -14.78 -1.72 -10.11
CA ALA A 83 -14.36 -1.84 -11.51
C ALA A 83 -14.85 -0.67 -12.37
N LYS A 84 -16.14 -0.30 -12.27
CA LYS A 84 -16.69 0.88 -12.97
C LYS A 84 -16.02 2.18 -12.53
N MET A 85 -15.67 2.31 -11.26
CA MET A 85 -14.98 3.50 -10.76
C MET A 85 -13.54 3.60 -11.27
N LEU A 86 -12.83 2.48 -11.44
CA LEU A 86 -11.48 2.47 -12.04
C LEU A 86 -11.50 2.91 -13.50
N GLU A 87 -12.59 2.62 -14.21
CA GLU A 87 -12.80 3.00 -15.62
C GLU A 87 -13.32 4.44 -15.79
N SER A 88 -13.71 5.10 -14.69
CA SER A 88 -14.26 6.46 -14.71
C SER A 88 -13.17 7.53 -14.77
N GLU A 89 -13.30 8.48 -15.70
CA GLU A 89 -12.46 9.69 -15.72
C GLU A 89 -12.91 10.75 -14.69
N ALA A 90 -14.15 10.65 -14.22
CA ALA A 90 -14.70 11.50 -13.18
C ALA A 90 -14.38 10.97 -11.78
N GLY A 91 -14.03 11.88 -10.86
CA GLY A 91 -13.75 11.58 -9.45
C GLY A 91 -12.26 11.56 -9.08
N PRO A 92 -11.93 11.07 -7.87
CA PRO A 92 -10.55 10.92 -7.41
C PRO A 92 -9.81 9.86 -8.24
N ARG A 93 -8.49 10.03 -8.38
CA ARG A 93 -7.62 8.94 -8.83
C ARG A 93 -7.66 7.81 -7.79
N ILE A 94 -7.87 6.58 -8.24
CA ILE A 94 -7.92 5.42 -7.35
C ILE A 94 -6.54 4.75 -7.28
N VAL A 95 -6.06 4.49 -6.06
CA VAL A 95 -4.86 3.70 -5.82
C VAL A 95 -5.20 2.54 -4.90
N LEU A 96 -4.97 1.32 -5.35
CA LEU A 96 -5.30 0.10 -4.65
C LEU A 96 -4.06 -0.47 -3.95
N THR A 97 -4.22 -1.12 -2.80
CA THR A 97 -3.21 -2.06 -2.28
C THR A 97 -3.73 -3.48 -2.29
N SER A 98 -2.83 -4.43 -2.55
CA SER A 98 -3.15 -5.86 -2.48
C SER A 98 -2.05 -6.68 -1.81
N THR A 99 -2.40 -7.92 -1.47
CA THR A 99 -1.43 -9.02 -1.30
C THR A 99 -0.56 -9.23 -2.55
N PRO A 100 0.51 -10.05 -2.48
CA PRO A 100 1.29 -10.41 -3.66
C PRO A 100 0.40 -10.98 -4.78
N LEU A 101 0.76 -10.68 -6.02
CA LEU A 101 -0.07 -10.95 -7.21
C LEU A 101 -0.26 -12.44 -7.52
N ASP A 102 0.63 -13.30 -7.02
CA ASP A 102 0.48 -14.76 -7.10
C ASP A 102 -0.49 -15.31 -6.04
N SER A 103 -0.88 -14.48 -5.08
CA SER A 103 -1.68 -14.84 -3.91
C SER A 103 -3.05 -14.14 -3.93
N VAL A 104 -3.38 -13.37 -4.96
CA VAL A 104 -4.70 -12.72 -5.07
C VAL A 104 -5.76 -13.69 -5.61
N PRO A 105 -7.00 -13.64 -5.10
CA PRO A 105 -8.12 -14.39 -5.67
C PRO A 105 -8.38 -14.01 -7.14
N PRO A 106 -8.87 -14.92 -8.00
CA PRO A 106 -9.14 -14.62 -9.41
C PRO A 106 -10.10 -13.45 -9.65
N SER A 107 -11.11 -13.29 -8.78
CA SER A 107 -12.07 -12.18 -8.86
C SER A 107 -11.36 -10.82 -8.67
N VAL A 108 -10.44 -10.76 -7.71
CA VAL A 108 -9.61 -9.59 -7.42
C VAL A 108 -8.55 -9.37 -8.51
N ALA A 109 -7.98 -10.44 -9.08
CA ALA A 109 -7.03 -10.34 -10.19
C ALA A 109 -7.65 -9.62 -11.41
N GLY A 110 -8.93 -9.87 -11.70
CA GLY A 110 -9.67 -9.15 -12.72
C GLY A 110 -9.81 -7.65 -12.44
N LEU A 111 -9.94 -7.27 -11.17
CA LEU A 111 -9.96 -5.86 -10.75
C LEU A 111 -8.58 -5.21 -10.91
N ILE A 112 -7.54 -5.91 -10.46
CA ILE A 112 -6.13 -5.48 -10.59
C ILE A 112 -5.75 -5.25 -12.05
N GLY A 113 -6.20 -6.12 -12.96
CA GLY A 113 -5.95 -5.99 -14.40
C GLY A 113 -6.56 -4.76 -15.05
N ARG A 114 -7.44 -4.02 -14.36
CA ARG A 114 -7.98 -2.72 -14.82
C ARG A 114 -7.11 -1.53 -14.41
N CYS A 115 -6.17 -1.72 -13.50
CA CYS A 115 -5.18 -0.69 -13.17
C CYS A 115 -4.09 -0.69 -14.25
N SER A 116 -3.93 0.43 -14.96
CA SER A 116 -2.89 0.56 -15.97
C SER A 116 -1.49 0.76 -15.36
N GLY A 117 -1.42 1.26 -14.11
CA GLY A 117 -0.18 1.28 -13.34
C GLY A 117 -0.10 0.15 -12.32
N GLN A 118 1.06 -0.51 -12.26
CA GLN A 118 1.30 -1.59 -11.31
C GLN A 118 2.67 -1.45 -10.66
N VAL A 119 2.68 -1.48 -9.34
CA VAL A 119 3.89 -1.41 -8.52
C VAL A 119 3.94 -2.64 -7.64
N VAL A 120 5.02 -3.41 -7.74
CA VAL A 120 5.28 -4.55 -6.86
C VAL A 120 6.36 -4.13 -5.87
N LEU A 121 6.01 -4.11 -4.59
CA LEU A 121 6.96 -3.88 -3.51
C LEU A 121 7.58 -5.22 -3.09
N PRO A 122 8.89 -5.42 -3.31
CA PRO A 122 9.55 -6.64 -2.87
C PRO A 122 9.57 -6.72 -1.34
N PRO A 123 9.49 -7.93 -0.77
CA PRO A 123 9.66 -8.09 0.66
C PRO A 123 11.05 -7.63 1.11
N LEU A 124 11.18 -7.23 2.37
CA LEU A 124 12.38 -6.65 2.96
C LEU A 124 13.60 -7.58 2.80
N ARG A 125 13.42 -8.90 2.92
CA ARG A 125 14.47 -9.91 2.69
C ARG A 125 15.07 -9.89 1.27
N GLN A 126 14.37 -9.33 0.29
CA GLN A 126 14.85 -9.17 -1.09
C GLN A 126 15.48 -7.79 -1.34
N ARG A 127 15.45 -6.87 -0.36
CA ARG A 127 15.94 -5.50 -0.47
C ARG A 127 17.33 -5.31 0.15
N SER A 128 18.19 -6.32 0.12
CA SER A 128 19.47 -6.35 0.85
C SER A 128 20.38 -5.14 0.56
N ARG A 129 20.35 -4.60 -0.67
CA ARG A 129 21.16 -3.42 -1.06
C ARG A 129 20.67 -2.13 -0.42
N GLU A 130 19.37 -2.01 -0.17
CA GLU A 130 18.73 -0.83 0.42
C GLU A 130 18.53 -0.99 1.93
N PHE A 131 18.83 -2.18 2.48
CA PHE A 131 18.45 -2.54 3.85
C PHE A 131 19.04 -1.60 4.88
N ALA A 132 20.32 -1.24 4.74
CA ALA A 132 20.99 -0.33 5.66
C ALA A 132 20.32 1.04 5.70
N ASP A 133 20.01 1.61 4.53
CA ASP A 133 19.36 2.91 4.41
C ASP A 133 17.93 2.87 4.98
N ILE A 134 17.19 1.80 4.72
CA ILE A 134 15.84 1.59 5.26
C ILE A 134 15.88 1.49 6.79
N ALA A 135 16.78 0.66 7.32
CA ALA A 135 16.90 0.45 8.76
C ALA A 135 17.34 1.75 9.47
N GLN A 136 18.27 2.49 8.88
CA GLN A 136 18.71 3.78 9.41
C GLN A 136 17.59 4.82 9.34
N ALA A 137 16.84 4.91 8.25
CA ALA A 137 15.71 5.84 8.15
C ALA A 137 14.60 5.54 9.16
N ILE A 138 14.33 4.25 9.45
CA ILE A 138 13.39 3.85 10.50
C ILE A 138 13.96 4.22 11.88
N LEU A 139 15.24 3.97 12.13
CA LEU A 139 15.90 4.33 13.39
C LEU A 139 15.88 5.84 13.61
N ASP A 140 16.21 6.65 12.60
CA ASP A 140 16.20 8.11 12.68
C ASP A 140 14.79 8.65 13.02
N ALA A 141 13.74 7.99 12.53
CA ALA A 141 12.36 8.36 12.85
C ALA A 141 11.95 7.97 14.29
N LEU A 142 12.62 6.98 14.88
CA LEU A 142 12.37 6.51 16.26
C LEU A 142 13.21 7.28 17.28
N GLU A 143 14.51 7.38 17.03
CA GLU A 143 15.51 8.02 17.89
C GLU A 143 16.60 8.69 17.03
N PRO A 144 16.44 9.99 16.72
CA PRO A 144 17.40 10.71 15.89
C PRO A 144 18.80 10.73 16.50
N GLY A 145 19.82 10.46 15.67
CA GLY A 145 21.23 10.55 16.06
C GLY A 145 21.86 9.23 16.50
N LEU A 146 21.09 8.15 16.62
CA LEU A 146 21.65 6.80 16.71
C LEU A 146 22.10 6.28 15.34
N CYS A 147 23.16 5.48 15.32
CA CYS A 147 23.68 4.86 14.11
C CYS A 147 23.77 3.35 14.29
N LEU A 148 23.36 2.60 13.28
CA LEU A 148 23.52 1.15 13.26
C LEU A 148 24.98 0.79 12.93
N THR A 149 25.57 -0.09 13.74
CA THR A 149 26.90 -0.64 13.44
C THR A 149 26.82 -1.62 12.27
N ALA A 150 27.94 -1.83 11.57
CA ALA A 150 28.00 -2.80 10.48
C ALA A 150 27.59 -4.21 10.93
N SER A 151 28.02 -4.65 12.12
CA SER A 151 27.65 -5.96 12.67
C SER A 151 26.16 -6.08 12.98
N THR A 152 25.52 -4.99 13.44
CA THR A 152 24.06 -4.97 13.63
C THR A 152 23.34 -5.08 12.30
N ILE A 153 23.79 -4.35 11.25
CA ILE A 153 23.22 -4.46 9.91
C ILE A 153 23.34 -5.89 9.36
N GLU A 154 24.52 -6.50 9.46
CA GLU A 154 24.74 -7.89 9.02
C GLU A 154 23.78 -8.87 9.72
N ALA A 155 23.62 -8.73 11.04
CA ALA A 155 22.71 -9.57 11.81
C ALA A 155 21.23 -9.35 11.41
N LEU A 156 20.84 -8.11 11.13
CA LEU A 156 19.49 -7.78 10.69
C LEU A 156 19.20 -8.31 9.27
N VAL A 157 20.15 -8.18 8.33
CA VAL A 157 20.00 -8.67 6.95
C VAL A 157 19.83 -10.19 6.88
N ALA A 158 20.43 -10.94 7.80
CA ALA A 158 20.35 -12.40 7.82
C ALA A 158 18.97 -12.97 8.23
N ARG A 159 18.00 -12.12 8.61
CA ARG A 159 16.64 -12.52 9.03
C ARG A 159 15.64 -12.54 7.86
N GLU A 160 14.57 -13.31 8.01
CA GLU A 160 13.53 -13.48 6.99
C GLU A 160 12.51 -12.33 6.90
N TRP A 161 12.30 -11.59 7.99
CA TRP A 161 11.37 -10.44 8.06
C TRP A 161 9.96 -10.70 7.51
N PRO A 162 9.22 -11.71 8.02
CA PRO A 162 7.83 -11.96 7.58
C PRO A 162 6.89 -10.76 7.79
N GLY A 163 7.15 -9.90 8.77
CA GLY A 163 6.42 -8.63 8.97
C GLY A 163 7.07 -7.42 8.29
N ASN A 164 8.11 -7.63 7.48
CA ASN A 164 8.80 -6.61 6.69
C ASN A 164 9.19 -5.37 7.53
N LEU A 165 8.88 -4.16 7.05
CA LEU A 165 9.24 -2.90 7.71
C LEU A 165 8.53 -2.73 9.06
N ALA A 166 7.32 -3.28 9.20
CA ALA A 166 6.58 -3.22 10.45
C ALA A 166 7.29 -4.03 11.55
N GLU A 167 7.77 -5.23 11.22
CA GLU A 167 8.57 -6.04 12.14
C GLU A 167 9.92 -5.37 12.43
N LEU A 168 10.61 -4.85 11.42
CA LEU A 168 11.89 -4.15 11.60
C LEU A 168 11.75 -2.96 12.55
N SER A 169 10.68 -2.15 12.42
CA SER A 169 10.42 -1.03 13.33
C SER A 169 10.19 -1.48 14.77
N VAL A 170 9.52 -2.62 14.99
CA VAL A 170 9.35 -3.20 16.33
C VAL A 170 10.71 -3.63 16.90
N VAL A 171 11.51 -4.35 16.12
CA VAL A 171 12.84 -4.83 16.54
C VAL A 171 13.74 -3.66 16.93
N LEU A 172 13.82 -2.61 16.10
CA LEU A 172 14.66 -1.44 16.35
C LEU A 172 14.20 -0.62 17.56
N ARG A 173 12.92 -0.65 17.93
CA ARG A 173 12.41 0.00 19.14
C ARG A 173 12.80 -0.73 20.43
N THR A 174 13.04 -2.03 20.34
CA THR A 174 13.34 -2.90 21.49
C THR A 174 14.83 -3.21 21.66
N ALA A 175 15.66 -2.79 20.72
CA ALA A 175 17.11 -2.96 20.73
C ALA A 175 17.77 -1.83 21.54
#